data_AF-C9MXL3-F1
#
_entry.id   AF-C9MXL3-F1
#
_cell.length_a   1.000
_cell.length_b   1.000
_cell.length_c   1.000
_cell.angle_alpha   90.00
_cell.angle_beta   90.00
_cell.angle_gamma   90.00
#
_symmetry.space_group_name_H-M   'P 1'
#
loop_
_entity.id
_entity.type
_entity.pdbx_description
1 polymer ?
#
loop_
_entity_poly.entity_id
_entity_poly.type
_entity_poly.pdbx_seq_one_letter_code
_entity_poly.pdbx_strand_id
1 'polypeptide(L)'
;MGVEISAVPKNGKRELIITANGLVDLFPAVRKLAANAPKMEKWIVKPFKQRMKKVRIKMSSGIDTSSDDLYFKIDSKKEKRLNISVYMKGYEKIPSNRRREILYQLLDGILGEEDVETYLGAIEDSDKKDDSYINSDRLIEEVDKLKK
;
A
#
# COMPACT_ATOMS: atom_id res chain seq x y z
N MET A 1 3.95 9.32 -12.62
CA MET A 1 5.18 8.88 -11.91
C MET A 1 5.58 9.94 -10.90
N GLY A 2 6.02 9.53 -9.72
CA GLY A 2 6.45 10.40 -8.64
C GLY A 2 7.68 9.84 -7.92
N VAL A 3 8.17 10.57 -6.92
CA VAL A 3 9.32 10.19 -6.11
C VAL A 3 9.01 10.40 -4.63
N GLU A 4 9.36 9.43 -3.80
CA GLU A 4 9.27 9.50 -2.34
C GLU A 4 10.63 9.26 -1.70
N ILE A 5 10.84 9.81 -0.50
CA ILE A 5 12.07 9.67 0.28
C ILE A 5 11.72 9.03 1.61
N SER A 6 12.47 7.99 2.00
CA SER A 6 12.27 7.38 3.32
C SER A 6 12.52 8.40 4.44
N ALA A 7 11.57 8.48 5.39
CA ALA A 7 11.66 9.41 6.52
C ALA A 7 12.92 9.15 7.36
N VAL A 8 13.22 7.88 7.62
CA VAL A 8 14.36 7.45 8.45
C VAL A 8 15.41 6.73 7.59
N PRO A 9 16.70 7.10 7.67
CA PRO A 9 17.78 6.33 7.07
C PRO A 9 17.92 4.95 7.72
N LYS A 10 18.22 3.93 6.94
CA LYS A 10 18.61 2.60 7.43
C LYS A 10 20.07 2.37 7.12
N ASN A 11 20.88 2.07 8.14
CA ASN A 11 22.32 1.83 8.01
C ASN A 11 23.06 2.95 7.24
N GLY A 12 22.74 4.21 7.57
CA GLY A 12 23.36 5.38 6.93
C GLY A 12 22.87 5.70 5.52
N LYS A 13 21.93 4.94 4.96
CA LYS A 13 21.37 5.16 3.62
C LYS A 13 19.89 5.53 3.66
N ARG A 14 19.46 6.41 2.76
CA ARG A 14 18.04 6.72 2.51
C ARG A 14 17.52 5.97 1.30
N GLU A 15 16.23 5.64 1.31
CA GLU A 15 15.57 5.06 0.15
C GLU A 15 14.95 6.19 -0.68
N LEU A 16 15.24 6.17 -1.99
CA LEU A 16 14.57 6.97 -3.00
C LEU A 16 13.62 6.04 -3.74
N ILE A 17 12.32 6.20 -3.51
CA ILE A 17 11.30 5.32 -4.07
C ILE A 17 10.71 6.00 -5.30
N ILE A 18 10.77 5.32 -6.44
CA ILE A 18 10.11 5.78 -7.67
C ILE A 18 8.75 5.11 -7.73
N THR A 19 7.67 5.89 -7.72
CA THR A 19 6.29 5.38 -7.70
C THR A 19 5.59 5.63 -9.04
N ALA A 20 4.76 4.69 -9.46
CA ALA A 20 3.88 4.84 -10.60
C ALA A 20 2.61 5.62 -10.26
N ASN A 21 2.31 5.86 -8.97
CA ASN A 21 1.07 6.45 -8.46
C ASN A 21 -0.16 5.68 -8.96
N GLY A 22 -0.10 4.34 -8.89
CA GLY A 22 -1.19 3.45 -9.30
C GLY A 22 -1.34 3.25 -10.82
N LEU A 23 -0.50 3.89 -11.65
CA LEU A 23 -0.56 3.74 -13.10
C LEU A 23 0.24 2.53 -13.57
N VAL A 24 -0.42 1.38 -13.74
CA VAL A 24 0.19 0.10 -14.17
C VAL A 24 1.02 0.23 -15.46
N ASP A 25 0.57 1.04 -16.42
CA ASP A 25 1.29 1.29 -17.68
C ASP A 25 2.68 1.89 -17.48
N LEU A 26 2.94 2.53 -16.33
CA LEU A 26 4.24 3.10 -15.99
C LEU A 26 5.18 2.09 -15.32
N PHE A 27 4.72 0.90 -14.96
CA PHE A 27 5.53 -0.09 -14.23
C PHE A 27 6.84 -0.44 -14.96
N PRO A 28 6.84 -0.69 -16.29
CA PRO A 28 8.08 -0.95 -17.02
C PRO A 28 9.07 0.23 -16.95
N ALA A 29 8.57 1.47 -17.02
CA ALA A 29 9.39 2.67 -16.94
C ALA A 29 9.99 2.86 -15.54
N VAL A 30 9.18 2.66 -14.49
CA VAL A 30 9.64 2.74 -13.09
C VAL A 30 10.73 1.71 -12.80
N ARG A 31 10.53 0.45 -13.22
CA ARG A 31 11.54 -0.61 -13.07
C ARG A 31 12.83 -0.27 -13.80
N LYS A 32 12.72 0.20 -15.05
CA LYS A 32 13.88 0.59 -15.86
C LYS A 32 14.65 1.74 -15.21
N LEU A 33 13.95 2.76 -14.70
CA LEU A 33 14.59 3.91 -14.05
C LEU A 33 15.31 3.50 -12.77
N ALA A 34 14.67 2.71 -11.91
CA ALA A 34 15.30 2.23 -10.67
C ALA A 34 16.52 1.34 -10.95
N ALA A 35 16.44 0.46 -11.95
CA ALA A 35 17.53 -0.46 -12.32
C ALA A 35 18.74 0.26 -12.94
N ASN A 36 18.53 1.39 -13.62
CA ASN A 36 19.58 2.18 -14.25
C ASN A 36 20.04 3.37 -13.39
N ALA A 37 19.55 3.48 -12.15
CA ALA A 37 19.96 4.56 -11.27
C ALA A 37 21.46 4.45 -10.93
N PRO A 38 22.19 5.58 -10.92
CA PRO A 38 23.61 5.56 -10.59
C PRO A 38 23.82 5.09 -9.14
N LYS A 39 24.93 4.41 -8.89
CA LYS A 39 25.33 4.06 -7.52
C LYS A 39 25.65 5.34 -6.74
N MET A 40 24.94 5.55 -5.64
CA MET A 40 25.09 6.70 -4.76
C MET A 40 25.34 6.19 -3.34
N GLU A 41 26.42 6.66 -2.71
CA GLU A 41 26.90 6.12 -1.43
C GLU A 41 25.82 6.11 -0.33
N LYS A 42 25.03 7.20 -0.26
CA LYS A 42 24.02 7.43 0.77
C LYS A 42 22.58 7.10 0.35
N TRP A 43 22.37 6.56 -0.85
CA TRP A 43 21.05 6.33 -1.42
C TRP A 43 20.86 4.92 -1.95
N ILE A 44 19.65 4.40 -1.76
CA ILE A 44 19.17 3.17 -2.37
C ILE A 44 17.95 3.56 -3.21
N VAL A 45 18.05 3.42 -4.53
CA VAL A 45 16.89 3.65 -5.41
C VAL A 45 16.08 2.38 -5.51
N LYS A 46 14.78 2.47 -5.24
CA LYS A 46 13.85 1.33 -5.29
C LYS A 46 12.69 1.63 -6.23
N PRO A 47 12.26 0.65 -7.07
CA PRO A 47 11.00 0.77 -7.77
C PRO A 47 9.85 0.46 -6.80
N PHE A 48 8.83 1.31 -6.80
CA PHE A 48 7.58 1.17 -6.05
C PHE A 48 7.73 1.17 -4.53
N LYS A 49 6.64 1.51 -3.84
CA LYS A 49 6.57 1.32 -2.39
C LYS A 49 6.65 -0.16 -2.03
N GLN A 50 7.50 -0.48 -1.07
CA GLN A 50 7.72 -1.84 -0.60
C GLN A 50 6.83 -2.13 0.61
N ARG A 51 6.41 -3.40 0.75
CA ARG A 51 5.72 -3.88 1.95
C ARG A 51 6.47 -3.51 3.22
N MET A 52 5.73 -3.03 4.21
CA MET A 52 6.23 -2.74 5.53
C MET A 52 5.50 -3.62 6.55
N LYS A 53 6.20 -3.99 7.64
CA LYS A 53 5.59 -4.76 8.73
C LYS A 53 4.39 -4.03 9.35
N LYS A 54 4.45 -2.70 9.41
CA LYS A 54 3.40 -1.82 9.92
C LYS A 54 3.55 -0.46 9.27
N VAL A 55 2.45 0.14 8.85
CA VAL A 55 2.40 1.52 8.37
C VAL A 55 1.50 2.33 9.29
N ARG A 56 1.94 3.56 9.59
CA ARG A 56 1.20 4.53 10.38
C ARG A 56 1.29 5.88 9.71
N ILE A 57 0.14 6.51 9.50
CA ILE A 57 0.02 7.84 8.91
C ILE A 57 -0.31 8.79 10.04
N LYS A 58 0.52 9.83 10.18
CA LYS A 58 0.31 10.94 11.10
C LYS A 58 0.37 12.25 10.33
N MET A 59 -0.67 13.05 10.43
CA MET A 59 -0.76 14.36 9.77
C MET A 59 -0.90 15.47 10.80
N SER A 60 -0.42 16.67 10.47
CA SER A 60 -0.59 17.87 11.31
C SER A 60 -2.05 18.24 11.56
N SER A 61 -2.97 17.75 10.72
CA SER A 61 -4.42 17.89 10.90
C SER A 61 -4.99 17.01 12.04
N GLY A 62 -4.16 16.27 12.77
CA GLY A 62 -4.58 15.39 13.88
C GLY A 62 -5.00 13.98 13.45
N ILE A 63 -4.90 13.64 12.16
CA ILE A 63 -5.12 12.27 11.68
C ILE A 63 -3.96 11.39 12.17
N ASP A 64 -4.28 10.32 12.90
CA ASP A 64 -3.34 9.30 13.36
C ASP A 64 -3.99 7.93 13.17
N THR A 65 -3.52 7.16 12.20
CA THR A 65 -4.09 5.85 11.86
C THR A 65 -3.02 4.87 11.39
N SER A 66 -3.28 3.57 11.54
CA SER A 66 -2.34 2.50 11.23
C SER A 66 -2.96 1.41 10.37
N SER A 67 -2.11 0.64 9.70
CA SER A 67 -2.48 -0.63 9.06
C SER A 67 -3.22 -1.61 9.99
N ASP A 68 -2.93 -1.58 11.30
CA ASP A 68 -3.58 -2.43 12.31
C ASP A 68 -5.06 -2.07 12.55
N ASP A 69 -5.49 -0.88 12.09
CA ASP A 69 -6.87 -0.44 12.16
C ASP A 69 -7.69 -0.92 10.94
N LEU A 70 -7.06 -1.56 9.95
CA LEU A 70 -7.71 -2.09 8.76
C LEU A 70 -8.06 -3.57 8.89
N TYR A 71 -9.26 -3.89 8.45
CA TYR A 71 -9.80 -5.23 8.36
C TYR A 71 -10.40 -5.41 6.98
N PHE A 72 -10.28 -6.62 6.43
CA PHE A 72 -10.59 -6.91 5.03
C PHE A 72 -11.56 -8.06 4.93
N LYS A 73 -12.52 -8.01 4.02
CA LYS A 73 -13.31 -9.18 3.62
C LYS A 73 -13.01 -9.44 2.15
N ILE A 74 -12.78 -10.70 1.78
CA ILE A 74 -12.61 -11.09 0.39
C ILE A 74 -13.98 -11.41 -0.18
N ASP A 75 -14.49 -10.52 -1.03
CA ASP A 75 -15.84 -10.64 -1.59
C ASP A 75 -15.87 -11.59 -2.78
N SER A 76 -14.80 -11.58 -3.60
CA SER A 76 -14.64 -12.51 -4.70
C SER A 76 -13.19 -12.59 -5.19
N LYS A 77 -12.88 -13.67 -5.90
CA LYS A 77 -11.62 -13.87 -6.62
C LYS A 77 -11.92 -13.95 -8.11
N LYS A 78 -11.51 -12.95 -8.88
CA LYS A 78 -11.76 -12.89 -10.33
C LYS A 78 -10.46 -12.51 -11.04
N GLU A 79 -10.10 -13.22 -12.11
CA GLU A 79 -8.95 -12.86 -12.97
C GLU A 79 -7.63 -12.66 -12.20
N LYS A 80 -7.34 -13.54 -11.22
CA LYS A 80 -6.18 -13.41 -10.31
C LYS A 80 -6.15 -12.11 -9.50
N ARG A 81 -7.31 -11.52 -9.22
CA ARG A 81 -7.49 -10.37 -8.34
C ARG A 81 -8.47 -10.68 -7.22
N LEU A 82 -8.27 -10.04 -6.07
CA LEU A 82 -9.17 -10.06 -4.94
C LEU A 82 -10.02 -8.79 -4.96
N ASN A 83 -11.33 -8.93 -5.08
CA ASN A 83 -12.24 -7.85 -4.73
C ASN A 83 -12.42 -7.89 -3.21
N ILE A 84 -12.26 -6.74 -2.57
CA ILE A 84 -12.26 -6.65 -1.11
C ILE A 84 -13.17 -5.53 -0.60
N SER A 85 -13.79 -5.79 0.53
CA SER A 85 -14.41 -4.78 1.37
C SER A 85 -13.46 -4.44 2.51
N VAL A 86 -13.28 -3.15 2.78
CA VAL A 86 -12.36 -2.65 3.80
C VAL A 86 -13.14 -1.96 4.90
N TYR A 87 -12.99 -2.47 6.12
CA TYR A 87 -13.44 -1.79 7.32
C TYR A 87 -12.24 -1.17 8.02
N MET A 88 -12.34 0.11 8.33
CA MET A 88 -11.30 0.85 9.03
C MET A 88 -11.82 1.35 10.37
N LYS A 89 -11.16 0.95 11.47
CA LYS A 89 -11.53 1.44 12.79
C LYS A 89 -11.23 2.94 12.88
N GLY A 90 -12.23 3.75 13.24
CA GLY A 90 -12.07 5.20 13.37
C GLY A 90 -12.15 5.97 12.04
N TYR A 91 -12.65 5.34 10.97
CA TYR A 91 -12.76 5.96 9.65
C TYR A 91 -13.60 7.24 9.65
N GLU A 92 -14.59 7.33 10.54
CA GLU A 92 -15.45 8.49 10.73
C GLU A 92 -14.67 9.75 11.13
N LYS A 93 -13.49 9.59 11.77
CA LYS A 93 -12.60 10.68 12.19
C LYS A 93 -11.74 11.23 11.05
N ILE A 94 -11.71 10.53 9.91
CA ILE A 94 -10.97 10.95 8.73
C ILE A 94 -11.92 11.74 7.82
N PRO A 95 -11.53 12.94 7.35
CA PRO A 95 -12.32 13.69 6.37
C PRO A 95 -12.61 12.86 5.11
N SER A 96 -13.86 12.85 4.66
CA SER A 96 -14.32 12.00 3.54
C SER A 96 -13.49 12.18 2.26
N ASN A 97 -13.06 13.41 1.98
CA ASN A 97 -12.22 13.74 0.83
C ASN A 97 -10.77 13.21 0.92
N ARG A 98 -10.33 12.70 2.07
CA ARG A 98 -8.99 12.13 2.30
C ARG A 98 -8.98 10.63 2.55
N ARG A 99 -10.14 10.07 2.88
CA ARG A 99 -10.30 8.65 3.24
C ARG A 99 -9.70 7.71 2.21
N ARG A 100 -10.04 7.91 0.93
CA ARG A 100 -9.56 7.08 -0.17
C ARG A 100 -8.03 7.14 -0.32
N GLU A 101 -7.45 8.33 -0.26
CA GLU A 101 -6.00 8.54 -0.33
C GLU A 101 -5.28 7.81 0.83
N ILE A 102 -5.76 7.99 2.05
CA ILE A 102 -5.19 7.36 3.25
C ILE A 102 -5.32 5.84 3.18
N LEU A 103 -6.47 5.32 2.73
CA LEU A 103 -6.68 3.89 2.54
C LEU A 103 -5.65 3.31 1.58
N TYR A 104 -5.45 3.92 0.40
CA TYR A 104 -4.45 3.45 -0.56
C TYR A 104 -3.02 3.55 -0.02
N GLN A 105 -2.68 4.60 0.72
CA GLN A 105 -1.36 4.70 1.36
C GLN A 105 -1.12 3.58 2.38
N LEU A 106 -2.16 3.19 3.14
CA LEU A 106 -2.07 2.05 4.06
C LEU A 106 -1.99 0.71 3.31
N LEU A 107 -2.76 0.54 2.24
CA LEU A 107 -2.72 -0.66 1.38
C LEU A 107 -1.36 -0.84 0.71
N ASP A 108 -0.80 0.22 0.13
CA ASP A 108 0.58 0.24 -0.40
C ASP A 108 1.59 -0.14 0.68
N GLY A 109 1.34 0.29 1.92
CA GLY A 109 2.13 -0.08 3.07
C GLY A 109 2.08 -1.57 3.42
N ILE A 110 0.88 -2.17 3.35
CA ILE A 110 0.62 -3.57 3.69
C ILE A 110 1.12 -4.51 2.59
N LEU A 111 0.77 -4.21 1.33
CA LEU A 111 0.97 -5.09 0.18
C LEU A 111 2.10 -4.63 -0.75
N GLY A 112 2.56 -3.39 -0.65
CA GLY A 112 3.43 -2.81 -1.67
C GLY A 112 2.59 -2.33 -2.86
N GLU A 113 2.99 -1.20 -3.45
CA GLU A 113 2.24 -0.54 -4.53
C GLU A 113 1.98 -1.49 -5.71
N GLU A 114 2.99 -2.27 -6.11
CA GLU A 114 2.83 -3.19 -7.25
C GLU A 114 1.77 -4.27 -6.99
N ASP A 115 1.73 -4.84 -5.78
CA ASP A 115 0.78 -5.90 -5.48
C ASP A 115 -0.64 -5.36 -5.31
N VAL A 116 -0.79 -4.13 -4.80
CA VAL A 116 -2.09 -3.43 -4.76
C VAL A 116 -2.66 -3.35 -6.17
N GLU A 117 -1.90 -2.82 -7.12
CA GLU A 117 -2.41 -2.59 -8.48
C GLU A 117 -2.54 -3.88 -9.33
N THR A 118 -1.78 -4.91 -8.99
CA THR A 118 -1.76 -6.17 -9.73
C THR A 118 -2.82 -7.15 -9.23
N TYR A 119 -2.96 -7.28 -7.90
CA TYR A 119 -3.73 -8.37 -7.28
C TYR A 119 -4.98 -7.90 -6.53
N LEU A 120 -5.19 -6.60 -6.33
CA LEU A 120 -6.49 -6.11 -5.89
C LEU A 120 -7.36 -5.71 -7.09
N GLY A 121 -8.65 -6.00 -6.97
CA GLY A 121 -9.68 -5.58 -7.91
C GLY A 121 -10.48 -4.42 -7.33
N ALA A 122 -11.79 -4.58 -7.23
CA ALA A 122 -12.65 -3.64 -6.53
C ALA A 122 -12.27 -3.55 -5.05
N ILE A 123 -12.20 -2.32 -4.55
CA ILE A 123 -11.95 -2.01 -3.13
C ILE A 123 -13.10 -1.14 -2.67
N GLU A 124 -13.98 -1.71 -1.85
CA GLU A 124 -15.18 -1.04 -1.33
C GLU A 124 -15.00 -0.70 0.15
N ASP A 125 -15.49 0.46 0.56
CA ASP A 125 -15.48 0.87 1.97
C ASP A 125 -16.67 0.22 2.68
N SER A 126 -16.46 -0.25 3.90
CA SER A 126 -17.52 -0.80 4.75
C SER A 126 -17.57 -0.09 6.10
N ASP A 127 -18.78 0.29 6.53
CA ASP A 127 -19.03 0.93 7.83
C ASP A 127 -19.04 -0.06 8.99
N LYS A 128 -19.14 -1.37 8.71
CA LYS A 128 -19.24 -2.42 9.74
C LYS A 128 -18.41 -3.63 9.35
N LYS A 129 -17.78 -4.25 10.35
CA LYS A 129 -17.17 -5.57 10.21
C LYS A 129 -18.03 -6.64 10.90
N ASP A 130 -18.01 -7.83 10.32
CA ASP A 130 -18.48 -9.07 10.94
C ASP A 130 -17.29 -10.05 11.12
N ASP A 131 -17.58 -11.31 11.44
CA ASP A 131 -16.56 -12.34 11.70
C ASP A 131 -15.85 -12.85 10.42
N SER A 132 -16.34 -12.49 9.22
CA SER A 132 -15.67 -12.83 7.96
C SER A 132 -14.48 -11.92 7.64
N TYR A 133 -14.29 -10.83 8.39
CA TYR A 133 -13.19 -9.90 8.20
C TYR A 133 -11.87 -10.46 8.76
N ILE A 134 -10.82 -10.39 7.93
CA ILE A 134 -9.44 -10.80 8.22
C ILE A 134 -8.54 -9.58 8.46
N ASN A 135 -7.41 -9.79 9.12
CA ASN A 135 -6.40 -8.75 9.33
C ASN A 135 -5.43 -8.63 8.12
N SER A 136 -4.50 -7.69 8.21
CA SER A 136 -3.49 -7.46 7.17
C SER A 136 -2.60 -8.67 6.88
N ASP A 137 -2.22 -9.45 7.90
CA ASP A 137 -1.35 -10.63 7.72
C ASP A 137 -2.04 -11.69 6.85
N ARG A 138 -3.32 -11.93 7.10
CA ARG A 138 -4.13 -12.86 6.31
C ARG A 138 -4.40 -12.33 4.91
N LEU A 139 -4.59 -11.02 4.73
CA LEU A 139 -4.69 -10.43 3.38
C LEU A 139 -3.40 -10.64 2.59
N ILE A 140 -2.24 -10.43 3.22
CA ILE A 140 -0.93 -10.68 2.62
C ILE A 140 -0.81 -12.13 2.13
N GLU A 141 -1.19 -13.11 2.96
CA GLU A 141 -1.18 -14.52 2.58
C GLU A 141 -2.09 -14.82 1.39
N GLU A 142 -3.27 -14.21 1.33
CA GLU A 142 -4.23 -14.40 0.23
C GLU A 142 -3.72 -13.79 -1.08
N VAL A 143 -3.08 -12.62 -1.04
CA VAL A 143 -2.42 -12.01 -2.20
C VAL A 143 -1.24 -12.85 -2.66
N ASP A 144 -0.41 -13.36 -1.75
CA ASP A 144 0.76 -14.15 -2.11
C ASP A 144 0.41 -15.50 -2.74
N LYS A 145 -0.80 -16.04 -2.48
CA LYS A 145 -1.33 -17.22 -3.19
C LYS A 145 -1.58 -16.96 -4.69
N LEU A 146 -1.85 -15.71 -5.09
CA LEU A 146 -2.12 -15.34 -6.49
C LEU A 146 -0.85 -15.18 -7.34
N LYS A 147 0.31 -15.06 -6.68
CA LYS A 147 1.63 -14.93 -7.31
C LYS A 147 2.20 -16.25 -7.82
N LYS A 148 1.59 -17.37 -7.40
CA LYS A 148 1.96 -18.73 -7.81
C LYS A 148 1.24 -19.12 -9.10
#